data_AF-A0A3M0LVK2-F1
#
_entry.id   AF-A0A3M0LVK2-F1
#
_cell.length_a   1.000
_cell.length_b   1.000
_cell.length_c   1.000
_cell.angle_alpha   90.00
_cell.angle_beta   90.00
_cell.angle_gamma   90.00
#
_symmetry.space_group_name_H-M   'P 1'
#
loop_
_entity.id
_entity.type
_entity.pdbx_description
1 polymer ?
#
loop_
_entity_poly.entity_id
_entity_poly.type
_entity_poly.pdbx_seq_one_letter_code
_entity_poly.pdbx_strand_id
1 'polypeptide(L)'
;FARQPRRPDNLHRSLNVEPDRLRQILCRRDERFVSRQLALSYEKKRIILEPNELSLGAVGKYVDLYEFADGSLEIVKDGIPLPYTMFDKEQRVTHAAVTENKRLGEVLAFIKEQQEINPPKIRRVGKQRTRYEPTGRKPTGCKSWLDKRAERRASEAAQRQLPPAE
;
A
#
# COMPACT_ATOMS: atom_id res chain seq x y z
N PHE A 1 -4.32 -11.58 -38.59
CA PHE A 1 -5.36 -11.89 -37.58
C PHE A 1 -6.20 -10.62 -37.46
N ALA A 2 -7.42 -10.45 -37.96
CA ALA A 2 -8.55 -11.36 -38.15
C ALA A 2 -9.38 -10.97 -39.40
N ARG A 3 -10.18 -11.92 -39.92
CA ARG A 3 -11.16 -11.70 -41.00
C ARG A 3 -12.42 -11.07 -40.39
N GLN A 4 -13.02 -10.08 -41.04
CA GLN A 4 -14.27 -9.49 -40.55
C GLN A 4 -15.37 -10.56 -40.46
N PRO A 5 -16.14 -10.59 -39.36
CA PRO A 5 -17.23 -11.55 -39.20
C PRO A 5 -18.29 -11.28 -40.27
N ARG A 6 -18.84 -12.36 -40.84
CA ARG A 6 -19.86 -12.27 -41.88
C ARG A 6 -21.18 -11.67 -41.37
N ARG A 7 -21.44 -11.73 -40.07
CA ARG A 7 -22.60 -11.12 -39.41
C ARG A 7 -22.13 -10.36 -38.17
N PRO A 8 -22.66 -9.15 -37.93
CA PRO A 8 -22.32 -8.36 -36.74
C PRO A 8 -23.07 -8.84 -35.48
N ASP A 9 -24.12 -9.65 -35.65
CA ASP A 9 -24.99 -10.05 -34.54
C ASP A 9 -24.30 -10.99 -33.55
N ASN A 10 -24.45 -10.70 -32.26
CA ASN A 10 -23.97 -11.57 -31.19
C ASN A 10 -24.97 -12.74 -31.00
N LEU A 11 -24.64 -13.90 -31.56
CA LEU A 11 -25.44 -15.13 -31.45
C LEU A 11 -24.94 -16.07 -30.34
N HIS A 12 -24.08 -15.59 -29.42
CA HIS A 12 -23.59 -16.42 -28.32
C HIS A 12 -24.72 -16.69 -27.30
N ARG A 13 -24.82 -17.94 -26.87
CA ARG A 13 -25.72 -18.34 -25.79
C ARG A 13 -25.29 -17.64 -24.48
N SER A 14 -26.24 -17.04 -23.77
CA SER A 14 -25.99 -16.49 -22.44
C SER A 14 -25.60 -17.60 -21.47
N LEU A 15 -24.55 -17.37 -20.68
CA LEU A 15 -24.15 -18.29 -19.62
C LEU A 15 -25.05 -18.05 -18.40
N ASN A 16 -25.76 -19.08 -17.97
CA ASN A 16 -26.66 -19.02 -16.80
C ASN A 16 -25.93 -19.40 -15.49
N VAL A 17 -24.60 -19.37 -15.50
CA VAL A 17 -23.77 -19.82 -14.39
C VAL A 17 -23.05 -18.59 -13.83
N GLU A 18 -23.04 -18.47 -12.51
CA GLU A 18 -22.31 -17.41 -11.82
C GLU A 18 -20.82 -17.41 -12.22
N PRO A 19 -20.20 -16.22 -12.36
CA PRO A 19 -18.84 -16.07 -12.87
C PRO A 19 -17.81 -16.85 -12.03
N ASP A 20 -17.97 -16.89 -10.70
CA ASP A 20 -17.05 -17.60 -9.80
C ASP A 20 -17.13 -19.11 -9.99
N ARG A 21 -18.35 -19.64 -10.17
CA ARG A 21 -18.57 -21.06 -10.47
C ARG A 21 -18.04 -21.42 -11.85
N LEU A 22 -18.18 -20.54 -12.85
CA LEU A 22 -17.58 -20.75 -14.16
C LEU A 22 -16.05 -20.84 -14.10
N ARG A 23 -15.40 -19.97 -13.30
CA ARG A 23 -13.94 -20.03 -13.11
C ARG A 23 -13.50 -21.38 -12.56
N GLN A 24 -14.20 -21.90 -11.56
CA GLN A 24 -13.92 -23.22 -10.98
C GLN A 24 -14.21 -24.39 -11.95
N ILE A 25 -15.16 -24.23 -12.87
CA ILE A 25 -15.47 -25.26 -13.89
C ILE A 25 -14.39 -25.27 -14.98
N LEU A 26 -13.94 -24.10 -15.42
CA LEU A 26 -13.04 -23.95 -16.57
C LEU A 26 -11.56 -23.97 -16.20
N CYS A 27 -11.22 -23.92 -14.91
CA CYS A 27 -9.85 -24.07 -14.44
C CYS A 27 -9.26 -25.44 -14.83
N ARG A 28 -7.95 -25.47 -15.01
CA ARG A 28 -7.20 -26.72 -15.14
C ARG A 28 -7.02 -27.32 -13.75
N ARG A 29 -7.31 -28.61 -13.62
CA ARG A 29 -7.14 -29.37 -12.37
C ARG A 29 -6.04 -30.40 -12.55
N ASP A 30 -5.17 -30.49 -11.56
CA ASP A 30 -4.05 -31.43 -11.55
C ASP A 30 -3.83 -31.95 -10.13
N GLU A 31 -3.40 -33.20 -9.98
CA GLU A 31 -3.13 -33.77 -8.66
C GLU A 31 -1.63 -33.78 -8.40
N ARG A 32 -1.21 -33.24 -7.25
CA ARG A 32 0.20 -33.12 -6.91
C ARG A 32 0.52 -33.74 -5.55
N PHE A 33 1.58 -34.53 -5.54
CA PHE A 33 2.06 -35.17 -4.31
C PHE A 33 2.79 -34.17 -3.41
N VAL A 34 2.43 -34.14 -2.13
CA VAL A 34 3.04 -33.28 -1.12
C VAL A 34 4.18 -34.02 -0.42
N SER A 35 5.39 -33.46 -0.51
CA SER A 35 6.56 -34.01 0.16
C SER A 35 6.50 -33.83 1.68
N ARG A 36 7.41 -34.50 2.39
CA ARG A 36 7.60 -34.34 3.85
C ARG A 36 7.89 -32.92 4.31
N GLN A 37 8.42 -32.09 3.41
CA GLN A 37 8.73 -30.68 3.67
C GLN A 37 7.57 -29.75 3.30
N LEU A 38 6.34 -30.28 3.20
CA LEU A 38 5.16 -29.52 2.76
C LEU A 38 5.33 -28.89 1.38
N ALA A 39 6.13 -29.52 0.51
CA ALA A 39 6.47 -28.95 -0.79
C ALA A 39 5.97 -29.83 -1.93
N LEU A 40 5.50 -29.19 -2.99
CA LEU A 40 5.13 -29.82 -4.26
C LEU A 40 5.74 -29.05 -5.42
N SER A 41 5.90 -29.69 -6.57
CA SER A 41 6.45 -29.06 -7.77
C SER A 41 5.38 -28.97 -8.86
N TYR A 42 5.23 -27.77 -9.42
CA TYR A 42 4.30 -27.46 -10.50
C TYR A 42 4.98 -26.51 -11.49
N GLU A 43 4.97 -26.84 -12.78
CA GLU A 43 5.54 -26.00 -13.85
C GLU A 43 6.89 -25.36 -13.51
N LYS A 44 7.83 -26.20 -13.06
CA LYS A 44 9.19 -25.82 -12.63
C LYS A 44 9.26 -24.90 -11.40
N LYS A 45 8.15 -24.45 -10.86
CA LYS A 45 8.07 -23.76 -9.57
C LYS A 45 7.99 -24.78 -8.43
N ARG A 46 8.51 -24.41 -7.27
CA ARG A 46 8.34 -25.16 -6.02
C ARG A 46 7.31 -24.43 -5.18
N ILE A 47 6.22 -25.10 -4.87
CA ILE A 47 5.19 -24.55 -4.00
C ILE A 47 5.38 -25.16 -2.61
N ILE A 48 5.39 -24.31 -1.59
CA ILE A 48 5.60 -24.68 -0.20
C ILE A 48 4.34 -24.29 0.56
N LEU A 49 3.62 -25.28 1.08
CA LEU A 49 2.43 -25.06 1.90
C LEU A 49 2.84 -24.50 3.25
N GLU A 50 2.08 -23.54 3.77
CA GLU A 50 2.30 -23.05 5.12
C GLU A 50 1.96 -24.16 6.14
N PRO A 51 2.74 -24.29 7.23
CA PRO A 51 2.51 -25.30 8.24
C PRO A 51 1.22 -25.00 9.00
N ASN A 52 0.17 -25.76 8.70
CA ASN A 52 -1.13 -25.75 9.36
C ASN A 52 -1.58 -27.20 9.60
N GLU A 53 -2.54 -27.45 10.49
CA GLU A 53 -3.04 -28.80 10.79
C GLU A 53 -3.46 -29.57 9.53
N LEU A 54 -4.15 -28.87 8.61
CA LEU A 54 -4.58 -29.43 7.33
C LEU A 54 -3.42 -29.76 6.39
N SER A 55 -2.43 -28.86 6.29
CA SER A 55 -1.22 -29.01 5.49
C SER A 55 -0.36 -30.16 6.02
N LEU A 56 -0.19 -30.27 7.33
CA LEU A 56 0.54 -31.37 7.97
C LEU A 56 -0.14 -32.71 7.69
N GLY A 57 -1.47 -32.76 7.75
CA GLY A 57 -2.21 -33.95 7.35
C GLY A 57 -2.16 -34.25 5.85
N ALA A 58 -1.64 -33.34 5.01
CA ALA A 58 -1.48 -33.49 3.57
C ALA A 58 -0.13 -34.13 3.21
N VAL A 59 0.82 -34.18 4.14
CA VAL A 59 2.14 -34.78 3.93
C VAL A 59 2.01 -36.22 3.47
N GLY A 60 2.67 -36.57 2.36
CA GLY A 60 2.65 -37.91 1.81
C GLY A 60 1.35 -38.27 1.10
N LYS A 61 0.50 -37.29 0.80
CA LYS A 61 -0.75 -37.45 0.05
C LYS A 61 -0.74 -36.59 -1.20
N TYR A 62 -1.68 -36.88 -2.10
CA TYR A 62 -1.98 -36.01 -3.23
C TYR A 62 -2.96 -34.93 -2.79
N VAL A 63 -2.78 -33.73 -3.35
CA VAL A 63 -3.69 -32.59 -3.20
C VAL A 63 -4.06 -32.09 -4.59
N ASP A 64 -5.23 -31.47 -4.69
CA ASP A 64 -5.72 -30.90 -5.93
C ASP A 64 -5.10 -29.51 -6.13
N LEU A 65 -4.58 -29.27 -7.31
CA LEU A 65 -4.06 -27.99 -7.76
C LEU A 65 -4.96 -27.47 -8.87
N TYR A 66 -5.49 -26.28 -8.64
CA TYR A 66 -6.38 -25.56 -9.53
C TYR A 66 -5.59 -24.41 -10.16
N GLU A 67 -5.44 -24.45 -11.47
CA GLU A 67 -4.86 -23.36 -12.26
C GLU A 67 -5.97 -22.64 -13.03
N PHE A 68 -6.17 -21.38 -12.68
CA PHE A 68 -7.17 -20.53 -13.31
C PHE A 68 -6.62 -19.84 -14.57
N ALA A 69 -7.51 -19.35 -15.43
CA ALA A 69 -7.14 -18.73 -16.70
C ALA A 69 -6.35 -17.40 -16.55
N ASP A 70 -6.39 -16.78 -15.38
CA ASP A 70 -5.58 -15.62 -15.01
C ASP A 70 -4.16 -16.00 -14.55
N GLY A 71 -3.86 -17.30 -14.43
CA GLY A 71 -2.60 -17.83 -13.92
C GLY A 71 -2.54 -17.92 -12.39
N SER A 72 -3.63 -17.64 -11.69
CA SER A 72 -3.74 -17.86 -10.25
C SER A 72 -3.76 -19.35 -9.95
N LEU A 73 -3.12 -19.75 -8.85
CA LEU A 73 -3.09 -21.12 -8.38
C LEU A 73 -3.83 -21.23 -7.05
N GLU A 74 -4.67 -22.25 -6.90
CA GLU A 74 -5.25 -22.66 -5.63
C GLU A 74 -4.86 -24.11 -5.36
N ILE A 75 -4.47 -24.40 -4.12
CA ILE A 75 -4.16 -25.75 -3.69
C ILE A 75 -5.21 -26.15 -2.70
N VAL A 76 -5.92 -27.23 -2.98
CA VAL A 76 -7.09 -27.64 -2.25
C VAL A 76 -6.87 -29.06 -1.76
N LYS A 77 -7.24 -29.29 -0.51
CA LYS A 77 -7.31 -30.62 0.07
C LYS A 77 -8.68 -30.82 0.69
N ASP A 78 -9.36 -31.89 0.30
CA ASP A 78 -10.70 -32.24 0.80
C ASP A 78 -11.69 -31.08 0.68
N GLY A 79 -11.56 -30.27 -0.38
CA GLY A 79 -12.39 -29.07 -0.62
C GLY A 79 -11.98 -27.81 0.14
N ILE A 80 -10.91 -27.85 0.94
CA ILE A 80 -10.41 -26.71 1.72
C ILE A 80 -9.13 -26.15 1.08
N PRO A 81 -9.06 -24.84 0.76
CA PRO A 81 -7.86 -24.23 0.23
C PRO A 81 -6.76 -24.14 1.29
N LEU A 82 -5.53 -24.46 0.88
CA LEU A 82 -4.34 -24.44 1.71
C LEU A 82 -3.50 -23.20 1.38
N PRO A 83 -3.07 -22.42 2.38
CA PRO A 83 -2.15 -21.31 2.18
C PRO A 83 -0.78 -21.82 1.73
N TYR A 84 -0.15 -21.08 0.81
CA TYR A 84 1.13 -21.49 0.23
C TYR A 84 1.99 -20.29 -0.17
N THR A 85 3.28 -20.56 -0.29
CA THR A 85 4.28 -19.66 -0.90
C THR A 85 4.89 -20.34 -2.11
N MET A 86 5.24 -19.55 -3.12
CA MET A 86 5.78 -20.06 -4.39
C MET A 86 7.21 -19.60 -4.57
N PHE A 87 8.10 -20.56 -4.81
CA PHE A 87 9.51 -20.33 -5.13
C PHE A 87 9.78 -20.71 -6.57
N ASP A 88 10.24 -19.74 -7.36
CA ASP A 88 10.62 -19.97 -8.75
C ASP A 88 12.04 -20.55 -8.81
N LYS A 89 12.17 -21.79 -9.32
CA LYS A 89 13.47 -22.45 -9.45
C LYS A 89 14.30 -21.87 -10.60
N GLU A 90 13.67 -21.21 -11.56
CA GLU A 90 14.36 -20.61 -12.71
C GLU A 90 14.80 -19.17 -12.43
N GLN A 91 14.50 -18.61 -11.25
CA GLN A 91 14.93 -17.27 -10.88
C GLN A 91 16.46 -17.19 -10.84
N ARG A 92 17.05 -16.67 -11.92
CA ARG A 92 18.48 -16.38 -11.99
C ARG A 92 18.73 -14.97 -11.49
N VAL A 93 19.46 -14.87 -10.38
CA VAL A 93 19.99 -13.58 -9.93
C VAL A 93 21.20 -13.26 -10.79
N THR A 94 21.13 -12.18 -11.58
CA THR A 94 22.26 -11.73 -12.40
C THR A 94 23.37 -11.20 -11.51
N HIS A 95 24.63 -11.36 -11.92
CA HIS A 95 25.76 -10.82 -11.16
C HIS A 95 25.63 -9.30 -10.96
N ALA A 96 25.10 -8.59 -11.97
CA ALA A 96 24.79 -7.16 -11.88
C ALA A 96 23.82 -6.86 -10.72
N ALA A 97 22.72 -7.60 -10.60
CA ALA A 97 21.77 -7.45 -9.49
C ALA A 97 22.43 -7.75 -8.13
N VAL A 98 23.36 -8.72 -8.06
CA VAL A 98 24.12 -8.98 -6.83
C VAL A 98 25.05 -7.81 -6.49
N THR A 99 25.80 -7.30 -7.47
CA THR A 99 26.73 -6.18 -7.26
C THR A 99 26.01 -4.89 -6.92
N GLU A 100 24.87 -4.63 -7.56
CA GLU A 100 24.01 -3.50 -7.24
C GLU A 100 23.47 -3.60 -5.81
N ASN A 101 22.95 -4.77 -5.39
CA ASN A 101 22.51 -5.00 -4.01
C ASN A 101 23.65 -4.82 -2.99
N LYS A 102 24.87 -5.26 -3.29
CA LYS A 102 26.04 -5.06 -2.43
C LYS A 102 26.44 -3.58 -2.33
N ARG A 103 26.47 -2.88 -3.46
CA ARG A 103 26.79 -1.44 -3.54
C ARG A 103 25.67 -0.55 -3.01
N LEU A 104 24.45 -1.08 -2.88
CA LEU A 104 23.27 -0.33 -2.45
C LEU A 104 23.50 0.35 -1.10
N GLY A 105 24.17 -0.32 -0.15
CA GLY A 105 24.51 0.27 1.15
C GLY A 105 25.44 1.49 1.03
N GLU A 106 26.49 1.39 0.21
CA GLU A 106 27.43 2.50 -0.04
C GLU A 106 26.75 3.65 -0.78
N VAL A 107 25.93 3.35 -1.78
CA VAL A 107 25.16 4.34 -2.53
C VAL A 107 24.14 5.05 -1.62
N LEU A 108 23.46 4.33 -0.74
CA LEU A 108 22.54 4.92 0.23
C LEU A 108 23.28 5.79 1.26
N ALA A 109 24.45 5.36 1.72
CA ALA A 109 25.30 6.15 2.61
C ALA A 109 25.74 7.45 1.93
N PHE A 110 26.22 7.37 0.69
CA PHE A 110 26.56 8.54 -0.13
C PHE A 110 25.36 9.47 -0.34
N ILE A 111 24.19 8.94 -0.69
CA ILE A 111 22.96 9.73 -0.82
C ILE A 111 22.60 10.41 0.50
N LYS A 112 22.74 9.71 1.63
CA LYS A 112 22.48 10.26 2.96
C LYS A 112 23.45 11.41 3.29
N GLU A 113 24.74 11.25 3.06
CA GLU A 113 25.74 12.31 3.22
C GLU A 113 25.40 13.54 2.37
N GLN A 114 25.01 13.34 1.11
CA GLN A 114 24.57 14.43 0.22
C GLN A 114 23.30 15.11 0.72
N GLN A 115 22.35 14.36 1.29
CA GLN A 115 21.15 14.92 1.91
C GLN A 115 21.43 15.62 3.24
N GLU A 116 22.46 15.23 3.99
CA GLU A 116 22.89 15.95 5.20
C GLU A 116 23.56 17.28 4.84
N ILE A 117 24.39 17.32 3.79
CA ILE A 117 25.00 18.55 3.28
C ILE A 117 23.93 19.47 2.68
N ASN A 118 23.04 18.92 1.86
CA ASN A 118 21.97 19.64 1.18
C ASN A 118 20.61 19.03 1.57
N PRO A 119 20.04 19.43 2.72
CA PRO A 119 18.76 18.91 3.15
C PRO A 119 17.70 19.10 2.07
N PRO A 120 16.94 18.04 1.72
CA PRO A 120 15.92 18.16 0.69
C PRO A 120 14.93 19.23 1.10
N LYS A 121 14.64 20.15 0.16
CA LYS A 121 13.67 21.23 0.41
C LYS A 121 12.30 20.61 0.65
N ILE A 122 11.91 20.49 1.92
CA ILE A 122 10.58 20.03 2.32
C ILE A 122 9.57 21.04 1.76
N ARG A 123 8.86 20.64 0.70
CA ARG A 123 7.73 21.42 0.18
C ARG A 123 6.59 21.34 1.18
N ARG A 124 6.26 22.45 1.82
CA ARG A 124 5.10 22.54 2.72
C ARG A 124 3.83 22.25 1.91
N VAL A 125 3.14 21.16 2.24
CA VAL A 125 1.87 20.78 1.62
C VAL A 125 0.74 21.49 2.37
N GLY A 126 -0.08 22.29 1.70
CA GLY A 126 -1.25 22.98 2.28
C GLY A 126 -1.18 24.52 2.33
N LYS A 127 -2.27 25.16 2.79
CA LYS A 127 -2.45 26.64 2.82
C LYS A 127 -1.64 27.38 3.91
N GLN A 128 -0.76 26.70 4.63
CA GLN A 128 0.09 27.32 5.67
C GLN A 128 1.41 27.80 5.06
N ARG A 129 1.36 28.79 4.18
CA ARG A 129 2.57 29.30 3.49
C ARG A 129 3.45 30.17 4.40
N THR A 130 2.94 30.71 5.50
CA THR A 130 3.72 31.49 6.46
C THR A 130 3.16 31.30 7.87
N ARG A 131 3.99 30.82 8.82
CA ARG A 131 3.70 30.99 10.24
C ARG A 131 4.28 32.35 10.60
N TYR A 132 3.44 33.28 11.04
CA TYR A 132 3.93 34.56 11.57
C TYR A 132 4.80 34.28 12.80
N GLU A 133 6.05 34.71 12.76
CA GLU A 133 6.95 34.70 13.92
C GLU A 133 6.84 36.06 14.64
N PRO A 134 6.30 36.10 15.87
CA PRO A 134 6.16 37.35 16.60
C PRO A 134 7.54 37.93 16.89
N THR A 135 7.85 39.09 16.31
CA THR A 135 9.20 39.70 16.39
C THR A 135 9.49 40.36 17.74
N GLY A 136 8.64 40.14 18.76
CA GLY A 136 8.71 40.76 20.09
C GLY A 136 8.53 42.29 20.10
N ARG A 137 8.59 42.96 18.96
CA ARG A 137 8.42 44.40 18.81
C ARG A 137 6.94 44.73 18.79
N LYS A 138 6.53 45.67 19.65
CA LYS A 138 5.20 46.30 19.52
C LYS A 138 5.15 46.99 18.14
N PRO A 139 4.09 46.79 17.35
CA PRO A 139 3.97 47.48 16.08
C PRO A 139 4.01 48.99 16.33
N THR A 140 4.95 49.67 15.70
CA THR A 140 5.01 51.14 15.65
C THR A 140 3.88 51.61 14.74
N GLY A 141 2.68 51.74 15.31
CA GLY A 141 1.46 52.07 14.58
C GLY A 141 0.25 52.24 15.48
N CYS A 142 -0.93 52.42 14.86
CA CYS A 142 -2.20 52.62 15.53
C CYS A 142 -2.46 51.58 16.63
N LYS A 143 -2.87 52.06 17.82
CA LYS A 143 -3.30 51.21 18.95
C LYS A 143 -4.34 50.18 18.48
N SER A 144 -4.22 48.94 18.96
CA SER A 144 -5.18 47.89 18.62
C SER A 144 -6.58 48.25 19.12
N TRP A 145 -7.62 47.65 18.54
CA TRP A 145 -8.98 47.86 19.04
C TRP A 145 -9.13 47.45 20.51
N LEU A 146 -8.39 46.44 20.96
CA LEU A 146 -8.34 46.01 22.37
C LEU A 146 -7.73 47.09 23.27
N ASP A 147 -6.63 47.73 22.83
CA ASP A 147 -6.00 48.83 23.56
C ASP A 147 -6.95 50.04 23.65
N LYS A 148 -7.61 50.41 22.55
CA LYS A 148 -8.61 51.50 22.53
C LYS A 148 -9.79 51.20 23.46
N ARG A 149 -10.21 49.93 23.55
CA ARG A 149 -11.28 49.50 24.46
C ARG A 149 -10.84 49.49 25.92
N ALA A 150 -9.59 49.13 26.20
CA ALA A 150 -9.01 49.21 27.54
C ALA A 150 -8.90 50.67 28.01
N GLU A 151 -8.45 51.56 27.14
CA GLU A 151 -8.41 53.01 27.40
C GLU A 151 -9.81 53.58 27.63
N ARG A 152 -10.81 53.19 26.84
CA ARG A 152 -12.20 53.60 27.08
C ARG A 152 -12.73 53.11 28.43
N ARG A 153 -12.44 51.86 28.80
CA ARG A 153 -12.81 51.34 30.13
C ARG A 153 -12.07 52.06 31.26
N ALA A 154 -10.80 52.40 31.05
CA ALA A 154 -10.02 53.18 32.02
C ALA A 154 -10.57 54.60 32.16
N SER A 155 -10.96 55.26 31.06
CA SER A 155 -11.59 56.58 31.08
C SER A 155 -12.98 56.54 31.72
N GLU A 156 -13.78 55.50 31.46
CA GLU A 156 -15.08 55.28 32.11
C GLU A 156 -14.91 55.02 33.62
N ALA A 157 -13.89 54.25 34.01
CA ALA A 157 -13.57 54.02 35.42
C ALA A 157 -13.09 55.31 36.11
N ALA A 158 -12.27 56.12 35.44
CA ALA A 158 -11.84 57.43 35.94
C ALA A 158 -13.02 58.41 36.07
N GLN A 159 -13.93 58.45 35.09
CA GLN A 159 -15.16 59.25 35.15
C GLN A 159 -16.11 58.80 36.27
N ARG A 160 -16.17 57.50 36.60
CA ARG A 160 -16.91 56.99 37.76
C ARG A 160 -16.27 57.31 39.11
N GLN A 161 -15.00 57.72 39.14
CA GLN A 161 -14.25 58.06 40.36
C GLN A 161 -14.20 59.58 40.65
N LEU A 162 -14.83 60.41 39.82
CA LEU A 162 -15.03 61.84 40.12
C LEU A 162 -16.31 62.04 40.95
N PRO A 163 -16.24 62.65 42.14
CA PRO A 163 -17.45 63.04 42.89
C PRO A 163 -18.19 64.17 42.15
N PRO A 164 -19.53 64.26 42.26
CA PRO A 164 -20.31 65.31 41.61
C PRO A 164 -19.87 66.69 42.13
N ALA A 165 -19.71 67.65 41.22
CA ALA A 165 -19.41 69.04 41.55
C ALA A 165 -20.63 69.68 42.25
N GLU A 166 -20.39 70.29 43.41
CA GLU A 166 -21.31 71.23 44.08
C GLU A 166 -21.19 72.64 43.48
#